data_AF-A0A7L3R4Z3-F1
#
_entry.id   AF-A0A7L3R4Z3-F1
#
_cell.length_a   1.000
_cell.length_b   1.000
_cell.length_c   1.000
_cell.angle_alpha   90.00
_cell.angle_beta   90.00
_cell.angle_gamma   90.00
#
_symmetry.space_group_name_H-M   'P 1'
#
loop_
_entity.id
_entity.type
_entity.pdbx_description
1 polymer ?
#
loop_
_entity_poly.entity_id
_entity_poly.type
_entity_poly.pdbx_seq_one_letter_code
_entity_poly.pdbx_strand_id
1 'polypeptide(L)'
;NPQDGESGLPCPAGHYCPEGAPEPLQCPPGTWAGREGSGRLQECQPCPGGHFCNGSGQRAPSGQCSPGFYCASGAQSPTPGDGLSGAPCPVGHFCPRGSRSPVPCPPGSHLPHSRGEQCQPCPQGRYCVSGEEPQPCPQGELRSHGKACSV
;
A
#
# COMPACT_ATOMS: atom_id res chain seq x y z
N ASN A 1 2.02 -9.60 39.90
CA ASN A 1 1.69 -9.41 38.48
C ASN A 1 1.12 -8.00 38.32
N PRO A 2 1.98 -6.97 38.25
CA PRO A 2 1.55 -5.59 38.45
C PRO A 2 1.17 -4.96 37.12
N GLN A 3 -0.12 -4.67 36.99
CA GLN A 3 -0.62 -3.52 36.24
C GLN A 3 -0.14 -2.28 36.99
N ASP A 4 0.51 -1.37 36.25
CA ASP A 4 0.89 0.00 36.61
C ASP A 4 0.69 0.40 38.09
N GLY A 5 1.81 0.60 38.80
CA GLY A 5 1.80 1.15 40.15
C GLY A 5 1.22 2.56 40.18
N GLU A 6 -0.11 2.64 40.33
CA GLU A 6 -0.91 3.53 41.20
C GLU A 6 -2.36 3.70 40.70
N SER A 7 -2.75 3.19 39.52
CA SER A 7 -4.14 3.38 39.02
C SER A 7 -4.85 2.19 38.36
N GLY A 8 -4.15 1.15 37.92
CA GLY A 8 -4.76 -0.03 37.27
C GLY A 8 -5.46 0.29 35.94
N LEU A 9 -5.04 1.36 35.25
CA LEU A 9 -5.67 1.81 34.02
C LEU A 9 -4.96 1.24 32.78
N PRO A 10 -5.71 0.70 31.79
CA PRO A 10 -5.10 0.15 30.59
C PRO A 10 -4.40 1.23 29.77
N CYS A 11 -3.26 0.88 29.14
CA CYS A 11 -2.52 1.81 28.30
C CYS A 11 -3.41 2.35 27.17
N PRO A 12 -3.53 3.67 26.97
CA PRO A 12 -4.50 4.23 26.04
C PRO A 12 -4.20 3.87 24.59
N ALA A 13 -5.26 3.73 23.78
CA ALA A 13 -5.11 3.53 22.34
C ALA A 13 -4.26 4.64 21.70
N GLY A 14 -3.44 4.25 20.72
CA GLY A 14 -2.41 5.07 20.09
C GLY A 14 -1.09 5.10 20.84
N HIS A 15 -1.01 4.53 22.05
CA HIS A 15 0.18 4.56 22.90
C HIS A 15 0.62 3.15 23.29
N TYR A 16 1.83 3.05 23.84
CA TYR A 16 2.36 1.88 24.52
C TYR A 16 3.00 2.29 25.85
N CYS A 17 2.91 1.41 26.84
CA CYS A 17 3.31 1.68 28.21
C CYS A 17 4.34 0.64 28.67
N PRO A 18 5.64 0.86 28.38
CA PRO A 18 6.69 -0.05 28.84
C PRO A 18 6.83 0.00 30.36
N GLU A 19 7.30 -1.10 30.93
CA GLU A 19 7.48 -1.22 32.38
C GLU A 19 8.35 -0.08 32.93
N GLY A 20 7.84 0.61 33.96
CA GLY A 20 8.54 1.72 34.60
C GLY A 20 8.47 3.06 33.86
N ALA A 21 7.74 3.17 32.76
CA ALA A 21 7.49 4.46 32.11
C ALA A 21 6.60 5.35 33.00
N PRO A 22 6.96 6.64 33.20
CA PRO A 22 6.16 7.57 33.99
C PRO A 22 4.87 7.99 33.28
N GLU A 23 4.81 7.83 31.95
CA GLU A 23 3.67 8.19 31.11
C GLU A 23 3.56 7.29 29.87
N PRO A 24 2.36 7.15 29.25
CA PRO A 24 2.19 6.42 27.99
C PRO A 24 2.99 7.04 26.84
N LEU A 25 3.76 6.23 26.11
CA LEU A 25 4.50 6.68 24.94
C LEU A 25 3.70 6.50 23.66
N GLN A 26 3.77 7.46 22.75
CA GLN A 26 3.05 7.40 21.47
C GLN A 26 3.63 6.35 20.52
N CYS A 27 2.75 5.59 19.85
CA CYS A 27 3.16 4.78 18.70
C CYS A 27 3.74 5.71 17.60
N PRO A 28 4.90 5.39 17.02
CA PRO A 28 5.56 6.25 16.04
C PRO A 28 4.86 6.27 14.67
N PRO A 29 5.17 7.26 13.79
CA PRO A 29 4.72 7.25 12.40
C PRO A 29 4.98 5.93 11.69
N GLY A 30 4.07 5.56 10.78
CA GLY A 30 4.07 4.25 10.14
C GLY A 30 3.47 3.14 11.00
N THR A 31 3.05 3.44 12.24
CA THR A 31 2.33 2.52 13.13
C THR A 31 1.09 3.16 13.74
N TRP A 32 0.23 2.33 14.33
CA TRP A 32 -0.98 2.74 15.02
C TRP A 32 -1.37 1.70 16.08
N ALA A 33 -2.17 2.08 17.07
CA ALA A 33 -2.71 1.16 18.07
C ALA A 33 -4.20 1.45 18.30
N GLY A 34 -5.08 0.63 17.72
CA GLY A 34 -6.53 0.81 17.83
C GLY A 34 -7.15 0.31 19.13
N ARG A 35 -6.44 -0.55 19.86
CA ARG A 35 -6.87 -1.08 21.15
C ARG A 35 -5.99 -0.53 22.28
N GLU A 36 -6.57 -0.49 23.46
CA GLU A 36 -5.84 -0.22 24.70
C GLU A 36 -4.99 -1.43 25.11
N GLY A 37 -4.11 -1.22 26.08
CA GLY A 37 -3.32 -2.27 26.72
C GLY A 37 -2.01 -2.62 26.01
N SER A 38 -1.54 -1.80 25.08
CA SER A 38 -0.21 -1.99 24.47
C SER A 38 0.90 -1.77 25.51
N GLY A 39 1.64 -2.82 25.86
CA GLY A 39 2.71 -2.76 26.86
C GLY A 39 4.08 -2.40 26.30
N ARG A 40 4.25 -2.43 24.98
CA ARG A 40 5.56 -2.21 24.33
C ARG A 40 5.41 -1.71 22.91
N LEU A 41 6.48 -1.09 22.39
CA LEU A 41 6.51 -0.53 21.05
C LEU A 41 6.15 -1.56 19.96
N GLN A 42 6.56 -2.81 20.12
CA GLN A 42 6.29 -3.88 19.14
C GLN A 42 4.81 -4.25 19.05
N GLU A 43 3.98 -3.79 20.00
CA GLU A 43 2.53 -3.98 19.95
C GLU A 43 1.81 -2.89 19.15
N CYS A 44 2.50 -1.78 18.84
CA CYS A 44 2.05 -0.84 17.81
C CYS A 44 2.00 -1.57 16.46
N GLN A 45 0.82 -1.60 15.85
CA GLN A 45 0.59 -2.28 14.59
C GLN A 45 1.17 -1.45 13.45
N PRO A 46 1.89 -2.05 12.48
CA PRO A 46 2.30 -1.34 11.29
C PRO A 46 1.06 -0.84 10.54
N CYS A 47 1.21 0.27 9.83
CA CYS A 47 0.14 0.78 8.98
C CYS A 47 -0.25 -0.29 7.95
N PRO A 48 -1.55 -0.64 7.85
CA PRO A 48 -1.96 -1.73 6.99
C PRO A 48 -1.71 -1.38 5.52
N GLY A 49 -1.50 -2.40 4.70
CA GLY A 49 -1.37 -2.21 3.26
C GLY A 49 -2.54 -1.43 2.67
N GLY A 50 -2.24 -0.58 1.70
CA GLY A 50 -3.19 0.37 1.11
C GLY A 50 -3.45 1.62 1.94
N HIS A 51 -2.87 1.73 3.14
CA HIS A 51 -3.04 2.89 4.02
C HIS A 51 -1.70 3.48 4.45
N PHE A 52 -1.74 4.71 4.94
CA PHE A 52 -0.60 5.41 5.52
C PHE A 52 -0.92 5.98 6.91
N CYS A 53 0.12 6.14 7.72
CA CYS A 53 0.08 6.58 9.11
C CYS A 53 1.12 7.69 9.29
N ASN A 54 0.70 8.95 9.10
CA ASN A 54 1.55 10.15 9.12
C ASN A 54 1.95 10.61 10.55
N GLY A 55 1.01 10.57 11.50
CA GLY A 55 1.24 11.03 12.86
C GLY A 55 1.73 9.95 13.82
N SER A 56 2.26 10.39 14.96
CA SER A 56 2.41 9.56 16.16
C SER A 56 1.09 9.46 16.93
N GLY A 57 0.95 8.49 17.82
CA GLY A 57 -0.19 8.43 18.75
C GLY A 57 -1.50 7.98 18.09
N GLN A 58 -1.44 7.40 16.89
CA GLN A 58 -2.64 7.17 16.08
C GLN A 58 -3.43 5.95 16.52
N ARG A 59 -4.77 6.12 16.63
CA ARG A 59 -5.72 5.04 16.95
C ARG A 59 -6.28 4.33 15.71
N ALA A 60 -6.03 4.88 14.54
CA ALA A 60 -6.42 4.33 13.25
C ALA A 60 -5.44 4.85 12.17
N PRO A 61 -5.37 4.21 11.00
CA PRO A 61 -4.61 4.73 9.87
C PRO A 61 -5.07 6.14 9.48
N SER A 62 -4.15 7.00 9.03
CA SER A 62 -4.45 8.39 8.64
C SER A 62 -5.34 8.45 7.40
N GLY A 63 -5.20 7.48 6.50
CA GLY A 63 -5.99 7.41 5.27
C GLY A 63 -5.48 6.36 4.30
N GLN A 64 -6.13 6.30 3.14
CA GLN A 64 -5.75 5.42 2.04
C GLN A 64 -4.63 6.03 1.22
N CYS A 65 -3.79 5.20 0.62
CA CYS A 65 -2.73 5.65 -0.26
C CYS A 65 -3.28 6.25 -1.55
N SER A 66 -2.54 7.22 -2.06
CA SER A 66 -2.93 7.96 -3.26
C SER A 66 -2.92 7.04 -4.47
N PRO A 67 -3.86 7.22 -5.40
CA PRO A 67 -3.76 6.60 -6.72
C PRO A 67 -2.39 6.80 -7.37
N GLY A 68 -1.96 5.83 -8.17
CA GLY A 68 -0.63 5.81 -8.79
C GLY A 68 0.49 5.39 -7.83
N PHE A 69 0.16 5.03 -6.59
CA PHE A 69 1.08 4.46 -5.61
C PHE A 69 0.46 3.25 -4.94
N TYR A 70 1.31 2.40 -4.39
CA TYR A 70 0.87 1.34 -3.49
C TYR A 70 1.61 1.44 -2.16
N CYS A 71 0.94 1.04 -1.09
CA CYS A 71 1.50 0.96 0.25
C CYS A 71 1.51 -0.49 0.70
N ALA A 72 2.68 -1.11 0.84
CA ALA A 72 2.81 -2.51 1.21
C ALA A 72 2.49 -2.72 2.70
N SER A 73 3.16 -1.97 3.57
CA SER A 73 2.99 -1.97 5.03
C SER A 73 3.81 -0.83 5.63
N GLY A 74 3.34 -0.23 6.73
CA GLY A 74 4.12 0.76 7.48
C GLY A 74 4.34 2.10 6.77
N ALA A 75 3.56 2.42 5.75
CA ALA A 75 3.69 3.68 5.03
C ALA A 75 3.39 4.87 5.93
N GLN A 76 4.23 5.90 5.84
CA GLN A 76 4.06 7.16 6.58
C GLN A 76 3.40 8.25 5.73
N SER A 77 3.40 8.07 4.41
CA SER A 77 2.89 9.00 3.42
C SER A 77 1.93 8.28 2.46
N PRO A 78 0.92 8.97 1.91
CA PRO A 78 0.06 8.41 0.87
C PRO A 78 0.79 8.13 -0.46
N THR A 79 1.99 8.68 -0.65
CA THR A 79 2.82 8.51 -1.86
C THR A 79 4.22 8.02 -1.48
N PRO A 80 4.37 6.80 -0.94
CA PRO A 80 5.66 6.27 -0.54
C PRO A 80 6.59 6.07 -1.74
N GLY A 81 7.90 6.23 -1.52
CA GLY A 81 8.93 6.14 -2.56
C GLY A 81 10.23 5.50 -2.08
N ASP A 82 10.19 4.87 -0.91
CA ASP A 82 11.31 4.18 -0.27
C ASP A 82 11.47 2.73 -0.76
N GLY A 83 10.47 2.19 -1.46
CA GLY A 83 10.48 0.80 -1.95
C GLY A 83 10.27 -0.26 -0.86
N LEU A 84 10.25 0.15 0.42
CA LEU A 84 10.02 -0.70 1.58
C LEU A 84 8.57 -0.61 2.04
N SER A 85 8.12 0.60 2.39
CA SER A 85 6.75 0.83 2.83
C SER A 85 5.76 0.97 1.68
N GLY A 86 6.29 1.25 0.48
CA GLY A 86 5.57 1.29 -0.78
C GLY A 86 6.39 2.00 -1.85
N ALA A 87 5.80 2.16 -3.03
CA ALA A 87 6.46 2.83 -4.13
C ALA A 87 5.44 3.42 -5.13
N PRO A 88 5.91 4.26 -6.08
CA PRO A 88 5.17 4.53 -7.31
C PRO A 88 4.72 3.23 -7.99
N CYS A 89 3.53 3.24 -8.58
CA CYS A 89 3.06 2.11 -9.37
C CYS A 89 4.03 1.85 -10.54
N PRO A 90 4.56 0.63 -10.69
CA PRO A 90 5.51 0.32 -11.76
C PRO A 90 4.82 0.31 -13.13
N VAL A 91 5.63 0.40 -14.19
CA VAL A 91 5.18 0.25 -15.58
C VAL A 91 4.47 -1.10 -15.76
N GLY A 92 3.47 -1.15 -16.63
CA GLY A 92 2.65 -2.34 -16.87
C GLY A 92 1.62 -2.63 -15.76
N HIS A 93 1.56 -1.82 -14.71
CA HIS A 93 0.64 -1.99 -13.58
C HIS A 93 -0.18 -0.73 -13.32
N PHE A 94 -1.33 -0.89 -12.69
CA PHE A 94 -2.16 0.20 -12.20
C PHE A 94 -2.41 0.08 -10.71
N CYS A 95 -2.55 1.23 -10.04
CA CYS A 95 -2.74 1.34 -8.61
C CYS A 95 -3.89 2.33 -8.33
N PRO A 96 -5.14 1.87 -8.15
CA PRO A 96 -6.22 2.72 -7.66
C PRO A 96 -5.94 3.21 -6.22
N ARG A 97 -6.79 4.12 -5.74
CA ARG A 97 -6.76 4.57 -4.34
C ARG A 97 -6.77 3.36 -3.40
N GLY A 98 -5.89 3.36 -2.40
CA GLY A 98 -5.83 2.30 -1.41
C GLY A 98 -5.16 1.00 -1.88
N SER A 99 -4.41 1.04 -2.98
CA SER A 99 -3.64 -0.13 -3.42
C SER A 99 -2.59 -0.57 -2.40
N ARG A 100 -2.66 -1.85 -2.01
CA ARG A 100 -1.62 -2.48 -1.17
C ARG A 100 -0.44 -3.05 -1.95
N SER A 101 -0.64 -3.29 -3.24
CA SER A 101 0.35 -3.80 -4.19
C SER A 101 -0.03 -3.33 -5.60
N PRO A 102 0.93 -3.30 -6.53
CA PRO A 102 0.64 -3.07 -7.95
C PRO A 102 -0.29 -4.15 -8.50
N VAL A 103 -1.25 -3.76 -9.34
CA VAL A 103 -2.10 -4.70 -10.08
C VAL A 103 -1.65 -4.72 -11.53
N PRO A 104 -1.28 -5.87 -12.11
CA PRO A 104 -0.85 -5.91 -13.51
C PRO A 104 -2.01 -5.50 -14.41
N CYS A 105 -1.69 -4.78 -15.49
CA CYS A 105 -2.70 -4.47 -16.48
C CYS A 105 -3.22 -5.76 -17.11
N PRO A 106 -4.55 -5.93 -17.21
CA PRO A 106 -5.11 -7.15 -17.77
C PRO A 106 -4.74 -7.28 -19.25
N PRO A 107 -4.79 -8.50 -19.81
CA PRO A 107 -4.61 -8.72 -21.24
C PRO A 107 -5.49 -7.77 -22.07
N GLY A 108 -4.90 -7.11 -23.07
CA GLY A 108 -5.60 -6.17 -23.95
C GLY A 108 -5.60 -4.74 -23.42
N SER A 109 -4.91 -4.50 -22.31
CA SER A 109 -4.57 -3.18 -21.81
C SER A 109 -3.07 -3.08 -21.53
N HIS A 110 -2.58 -1.86 -21.44
CA HIS A 110 -1.18 -1.57 -21.17
C HIS A 110 -1.04 -0.29 -20.36
N LEU A 111 0.16 -0.07 -19.82
CA LEU A 111 0.52 1.19 -19.22
C LEU A 111 2.03 1.44 -19.43
N PRO A 112 2.43 2.39 -20.30
CA PRO A 112 3.82 2.61 -20.67
C PRO A 112 4.59 3.54 -19.71
N HIS A 113 3.94 4.04 -18.65
CA HIS A 113 4.55 4.95 -17.68
C HIS A 113 4.31 4.47 -16.25
N SER A 114 5.13 4.95 -15.31
CA SER A 114 4.91 4.72 -13.88
C SER A 114 3.74 5.56 -13.36
N ARG A 115 3.34 5.31 -12.10
CA ARG A 115 2.27 6.03 -11.40
C ARG A 115 0.89 5.91 -12.06
N GLY A 116 0.63 4.82 -12.77
CA GLY A 116 -0.68 4.58 -13.35
C GLY A 116 -1.77 4.34 -12.33
N GLU A 117 -2.91 4.98 -12.57
CA GLU A 117 -4.13 4.80 -11.78
C GLU A 117 -5.11 3.84 -12.47
N GLN A 118 -5.03 3.74 -13.80
CA GLN A 118 -5.89 2.93 -14.66
C GLN A 118 -5.09 2.49 -15.90
N CYS A 119 -5.33 1.28 -16.38
CA CYS A 119 -4.73 0.81 -17.63
C CYS A 119 -5.38 1.46 -18.86
N GLN A 120 -4.58 1.61 -19.92
CA GLN A 120 -5.00 2.12 -21.21
C GLN A 120 -5.34 0.95 -22.15
N PRO A 121 -6.25 1.12 -23.13
CA PRO A 121 -6.49 0.11 -24.16
C PRO A 121 -5.22 -0.20 -24.93
N CYS A 122 -5.03 -1.47 -25.31
CA CYS A 122 -3.87 -1.87 -26.09
C CYS A 122 -3.86 -1.13 -27.45
N PRO A 123 -2.72 -0.55 -27.87
CA PRO A 123 -2.64 0.24 -29.09
C PRO A 123 -2.75 -0.65 -30.33
N GLN A 124 -3.24 -0.09 -31.43
CA GLN A 124 -3.40 -0.82 -32.69
C GLN A 124 -2.07 -1.35 -33.22
N GLY A 125 -2.09 -2.53 -33.86
CA GLY A 125 -0.90 -3.20 -34.38
C GLY A 125 0.00 -3.84 -33.33
N ARG A 126 -0.38 -3.78 -32.04
CA ARG A 126 0.36 -4.39 -30.94
C ARG A 126 -0.52 -5.28 -30.10
N TYR A 127 0.08 -6.32 -29.55
CA TYR A 127 -0.55 -7.37 -28.79
C TYR A 127 -0.07 -7.27 -27.32
N CYS A 128 -0.94 -6.90 -26.37
CA CYS A 128 -0.57 -6.65 -24.96
C CYS A 128 -0.86 -7.88 -24.09
N VAL A 129 0.14 -8.36 -23.35
CA VAL A 129 0.01 -9.43 -22.33
C VAL A 129 -0.05 -8.79 -20.93
N SER A 130 -0.46 -9.56 -19.93
CA SER A 130 -0.63 -9.04 -18.57
C SER A 130 0.68 -8.57 -17.96
N GLY A 131 0.78 -7.28 -17.62
CA GLY A 131 1.94 -6.73 -16.91
C GLY A 131 3.21 -6.51 -17.73
N GLU A 132 3.21 -6.75 -19.04
CA GLU A 132 4.39 -6.56 -19.91
C GLU A 132 4.21 -5.42 -20.91
N GLU A 133 5.32 -5.06 -21.58
CA GLU A 133 5.33 -4.04 -22.63
C GLU A 133 4.56 -4.52 -23.88
N PRO A 134 3.82 -3.65 -24.60
CA PRO A 134 3.13 -4.02 -25.83
C PRO A 134 4.07 -4.55 -26.91
N GLN A 135 3.85 -5.78 -27.35
CA GLN A 135 4.68 -6.43 -28.37
C GLN A 135 4.05 -6.29 -29.78
N PRO A 136 4.83 -6.34 -30.89
CA PRO A 136 4.29 -6.26 -32.25
C PRO A 136 3.51 -7.54 -32.64
N CYS A 137 2.35 -7.42 -33.31
CA CYS A 137 1.53 -8.61 -33.63
C CYS A 137 2.36 -9.65 -34.43
N PRO A 138 2.36 -10.94 -34.02
CA PRO A 138 3.07 -11.99 -34.75
C PRO A 138 2.48 -12.16 -36.16
N GLN A 139 3.35 -12.39 -37.14
CA GLN A 139 2.97 -12.55 -38.54
C GLN A 139 2.21 -13.88 -38.72
N GLY A 140 0.90 -13.82 -39.01
CA GLY A 140 0.12 -14.98 -39.44
C GLY A 140 -0.97 -15.53 -38.48
N GLU A 141 -1.20 -14.95 -37.30
CA GLU A 141 -2.19 -15.49 -36.35
C GLU A 141 -3.37 -14.55 -36.07
N LEU A 142 -4.56 -14.90 -36.59
CA LEU A 142 -5.84 -14.43 -36.06
C LEU A 142 -6.24 -15.38 -34.93
N ARG A 143 -6.06 -15.01 -33.65
CA ARG A 143 -7.14 -14.95 -32.65
C ARG A 143 -6.72 -14.80 -31.18
N SER A 144 -7.37 -13.79 -30.57
CA SER A 144 -8.10 -13.79 -29.30
C SER A 144 -7.70 -14.75 -28.18
N HIS A 145 -6.96 -14.22 -27.21
CA HIS A 145 -7.35 -14.21 -25.79
C HIS A 145 -6.79 -12.94 -25.13
N GLY A 146 -7.59 -11.87 -25.14
CA GLY A 146 -7.34 -10.61 -24.43
C GLY A 146 -6.25 -9.73 -25.02
N LYS A 147 -6.40 -9.25 -26.26
CA LYS A 147 -5.45 -8.32 -26.94
C LYS A 147 -6.18 -7.34 -27.86
N ALA A 148 -5.51 -6.24 -28.22
CA ALA A 148 -5.73 -5.60 -29.52
C ALA A 148 -4.85 -6.30 -30.58
N CYS A 149 -5.41 -6.56 -31.75
CA CYS A 149 -4.79 -6.74 -33.08
C CYS A 149 -5.97 -6.60 -34.06
N SER A 150 -5.82 -5.81 -35.13
CA SER A 150 -6.57 -5.93 -36.39
C SER A 150 -5.76 -5.19 -37.45
N VAL A 151 -5.59 -5.89 -38.57
CA VAL A 151 -4.62 -5.73 -39.67
C VAL A 151 -4.24 -4.29 -40.00
#